data_AF-A0AAV9FLM0-F1
#
_entry.id   AF-A0AAV9FLM0-F1
#
_cell.length_a   1.000
_cell.length_b   1.000
_cell.length_c   1.000
_cell.angle_alpha   90.00
_cell.angle_beta   90.00
_cell.angle_gamma   90.00
#
_symmetry.space_group_name_H-M   'P 1'
#
loop_
_entity.id
_entity.type
_entity.pdbx_description
1 polymer ?
#
loop_
_entity_poly.entity_id
_entity_poly.type
_entity_poly.pdbx_seq_one_letter_code
_entity_poly.pdbx_strand_id
1 'polypeptide(L)'
;MIVHFLVRSHLMTVTQAILKFSEARPPGIYKQDYIDALYTFYHERKPKTVTCPPTPEWKRSSDLDLNGEAVQDDGDGDDDDDDTNGASLQEKHVENEVLTNDDVLGDAIPIDQQNVLRYFCISVLMPGRVNQGRGNAQFPGSHPVSLNGDNLQLLRQRYYYATWKADGTRYMMLITYDGCYLVDRNFCFRRVQMRFPSRSINEDSSERFHHLTLLDGEMIIDKLSDGKLERRYLAYDLMAINSQSVSERPFSERWKLLEKEVFEPRNIDRSTNPIYRYDMEPFRVRRKDFWLLSTVTKLLQDFIPRLSHAADGLIFQGWDDPYVPRTHEGLLKWKYPEMNSVDFLFEVGNGNRYLLYVFERGTKKLLEGNRVEFRDEYADVDVSTLSGKIIECSWDQAEQTWVCMRIRVDKSTPNQFNTFMKVKRSISDNITEEVLLDEISQIVKLPMYADRMAKAHQQQHHQHAHMEKRRR
;
A
#
# COMPACT_ATOMS: atom_id res chain seq x y z
N MET A 1 -23.10 -16.73 5.81
CA MET A 1 -23.65 -15.74 4.86
C MET A 1 -24.51 -14.65 5.53
N ILE A 2 -25.58 -14.97 6.25
CA ILE A 2 -26.50 -13.94 6.80
C ILE A 2 -25.84 -13.02 7.84
N VAL A 3 -25.05 -13.56 8.77
CA VAL A 3 -24.32 -12.73 9.75
C VAL A 3 -23.37 -11.75 9.04
N HIS A 4 -22.63 -12.21 8.01
CA HIS A 4 -21.78 -11.31 7.23
C HIS A 4 -22.56 -10.16 6.57
N PHE A 5 -23.75 -10.47 6.03
CA PHE A 5 -24.64 -9.45 5.46
C PHE A 5 -25.11 -8.45 6.51
N LEU A 6 -25.51 -8.90 7.70
CA LEU A 6 -25.93 -8.02 8.79
C LEU A 6 -24.80 -7.09 9.24
N VAL A 7 -23.60 -7.64 9.48
CA VAL A 7 -22.43 -6.84 9.88
C VAL A 7 -22.09 -5.80 8.81
N ARG A 8 -22.07 -6.19 7.52
CA ARG A 8 -21.67 -5.28 6.42
C ARG A 8 -22.73 -4.25 6.06
N SER A 9 -24.00 -4.66 5.97
CA SER A 9 -25.08 -3.79 5.47
C SER A 9 -25.80 -3.01 6.56
N HIS A 10 -25.71 -3.45 7.81
CA HIS A 10 -26.38 -2.79 8.95
C HIS A 10 -25.40 -2.26 10.00
N LEU A 11 -24.09 -2.36 9.76
CA LEU A 11 -23.04 -1.83 10.65
C LEU A 11 -23.16 -2.37 12.09
N MET A 12 -23.60 -3.62 12.22
CA MET A 12 -23.78 -4.29 13.51
C MET A 12 -22.47 -4.97 13.93
N THR A 13 -22.25 -5.07 15.24
CA THR A 13 -21.21 -5.96 15.78
C THR A 13 -21.53 -7.42 15.46
N VAL A 14 -20.51 -8.29 15.46
CA VAL A 14 -20.69 -9.74 15.26
C VAL A 14 -21.69 -10.29 16.27
N THR A 15 -21.58 -9.87 17.52
CA THR A 15 -22.49 -10.29 18.61
C THR A 15 -23.95 -9.92 18.30
N GLN A 16 -24.23 -8.68 17.91
CA GLN A 16 -25.58 -8.24 17.55
C GLN A 16 -26.12 -8.99 16.34
N ALA A 17 -25.28 -9.23 15.34
CA ALA A 17 -25.66 -9.95 14.13
C ALA A 17 -25.95 -11.44 14.39
N ILE A 18 -25.18 -12.09 15.27
CA ILE A 18 -25.43 -13.47 15.72
C ILE A 18 -26.75 -13.54 16.49
N LEU A 19 -26.98 -12.63 17.45
CA LEU A 19 -28.22 -12.59 18.23
C LEU A 19 -29.44 -12.41 17.33
N LYS A 20 -29.42 -11.41 16.46
CA LYS A 20 -30.50 -11.15 15.50
C LYS A 20 -30.76 -12.34 14.57
N PHE A 21 -29.71 -13.04 14.15
CA PHE A 21 -29.86 -14.25 13.35
C PHE A 21 -30.48 -15.39 14.16
N SER A 22 -30.09 -15.59 15.42
CA SER A 22 -30.63 -16.62 16.30
C SER A 22 -32.11 -16.40 16.64
N GLU A 23 -32.52 -15.15 16.85
CA GLU A 23 -33.93 -14.77 17.11
C GLU A 23 -34.80 -15.03 15.87
N ALA A 24 -34.31 -14.68 14.68
CA ALA A 24 -35.05 -14.87 13.44
C ALA A 24 -35.07 -16.33 12.95
N ARG A 25 -34.04 -17.12 13.29
CA ARG A 25 -33.92 -18.54 12.92
C ARG A 25 -33.33 -19.37 14.07
N PRO A 26 -34.13 -19.73 15.08
CA PRO A 26 -33.67 -20.56 16.19
C PRO A 26 -33.15 -21.94 15.70
N PRO A 27 -32.08 -22.49 16.32
CA PRO A 27 -31.31 -21.90 17.42
C PRO A 27 -30.19 -20.94 16.98
N GLY A 28 -30.06 -20.64 15.69
CA GLY A 28 -28.98 -19.83 15.12
C GLY A 28 -27.77 -20.66 14.66
N ILE A 29 -26.56 -20.15 14.89
CA ILE A 29 -25.31 -20.86 14.54
C ILE A 29 -24.96 -21.81 15.68
N TYR A 30 -25.09 -23.11 15.46
CA TYR A 30 -24.84 -24.17 16.46
C TYR A 30 -23.48 -24.88 16.29
N LYS A 31 -22.56 -24.30 15.51
CA LYS A 31 -21.17 -24.75 15.38
C LYS A 31 -20.23 -23.71 15.98
N GLN A 32 -19.43 -24.12 16.97
CA GLN A 32 -18.53 -23.23 17.71
C GLN A 32 -17.49 -22.59 16.77
N ASP A 33 -16.86 -23.39 15.92
CA ASP A 33 -15.85 -22.92 14.96
C ASP A 33 -16.37 -21.84 14.02
N TYR A 34 -17.67 -21.88 13.66
CA TYR A 34 -18.27 -20.86 12.79
C TYR A 34 -18.47 -19.54 13.52
N ILE A 35 -18.80 -19.58 14.81
CA ILE A 35 -18.87 -18.39 15.66
C ILE A 35 -17.47 -17.79 15.81
N ASP A 36 -16.47 -18.62 16.12
CA ASP A 36 -15.10 -18.15 16.34
C ASP A 36 -14.49 -17.60 15.03
N ALA A 37 -14.74 -18.24 13.90
CA ALA A 37 -14.35 -17.74 12.58
C ALA A 37 -14.96 -16.36 12.27
N LEU A 38 -16.20 -16.07 12.70
CA LEU A 38 -16.82 -14.75 12.53
C LEU A 38 -16.10 -13.67 13.35
N TYR A 39 -15.80 -13.94 14.62
CA TYR A 39 -15.07 -12.99 15.47
C TYR A 39 -13.64 -12.75 14.97
N THR A 40 -12.96 -13.81 14.53
CA THR A 40 -11.63 -13.71 13.93
C THR A 40 -11.68 -12.91 12.63
N PHE A 41 -12.63 -13.20 11.74
CA PHE A 41 -12.79 -12.51 10.46
C PHE A 41 -13.02 -11.02 10.66
N TYR A 42 -13.90 -10.60 11.57
CA TYR A 42 -14.20 -9.19 11.80
C TYR A 42 -13.30 -8.50 12.83
N HIS A 43 -12.28 -9.20 13.33
CA HIS A 43 -11.35 -8.72 14.35
C HIS A 43 -12.04 -8.23 15.62
N GLU A 44 -13.19 -8.79 15.98
CA GLU A 44 -13.89 -8.46 17.22
C GLU A 44 -13.47 -9.41 18.35
N ARG A 45 -13.46 -8.91 19.59
CA ARG A 45 -13.32 -9.76 20.79
C ARG A 45 -14.63 -10.48 21.04
N LYS A 46 -14.58 -11.82 21.12
CA LYS A 46 -15.74 -12.64 21.51
C LYS A 46 -16.09 -12.40 22.98
N PRO A 47 -17.28 -11.89 23.30
CA PRO A 47 -17.72 -11.76 24.69
C PRO A 47 -17.96 -13.13 25.32
N LYS A 48 -17.67 -13.28 26.62
CA LYS A 48 -17.95 -14.52 27.37
C LYS A 48 -19.44 -14.90 27.40
N THR A 49 -20.33 -13.94 27.17
CA THR A 49 -21.78 -14.12 27.15
C THR A 49 -22.27 -14.85 25.89
N VAL A 50 -21.48 -14.88 24.82
CA VAL A 50 -21.86 -15.53 23.56
C VAL A 50 -21.55 -17.02 23.67
N THR A 51 -22.61 -17.81 23.80
CA THR A 51 -22.55 -19.28 23.90
C THR A 51 -23.03 -19.90 22.60
N CYS A 52 -22.40 -21.01 22.21
CA CYS A 52 -22.88 -21.79 21.08
C CYS A 52 -24.10 -22.62 21.52
N PRO A 53 -25.25 -22.47 20.86
CA PRO A 53 -26.42 -23.29 21.16
C PRO A 53 -26.12 -24.77 20.85
N PRO A 54 -26.82 -25.70 21.52
CA PRO A 54 -26.65 -27.12 21.27
C PRO A 54 -27.08 -27.49 19.84
N THR A 55 -26.47 -28.55 19.30
CA THR A 55 -26.85 -29.10 18.00
C THR A 55 -28.35 -29.43 18.00
N PRO A 56 -29.14 -28.92 17.03
CA PRO A 56 -30.58 -29.17 16.96
C PRO A 56 -30.91 -30.67 16.84
N GLU A 57 -32.01 -31.09 17.44
CA GLU A 57 -32.45 -32.50 17.46
C GLU A 57 -32.66 -33.08 16.05
N TRP A 58 -33.22 -32.32 15.12
CA TRP A 58 -33.43 -32.77 13.73
C TRP A 58 -32.13 -33.10 12.99
N LYS A 59 -30.99 -32.56 13.46
CA LYS A 59 -29.66 -32.88 12.91
C LYS A 59 -28.99 -34.05 13.62
N ARG A 60 -29.40 -34.36 14.85
CA ARG A 60 -28.93 -35.54 15.59
C ARG A 60 -29.44 -36.85 15.00
N SER A 61 -30.32 -36.81 14.00
CA SER A 61 -30.85 -38.01 13.33
C SER A 61 -29.81 -38.63 12.39
N SER A 62 -28.96 -39.48 12.95
CA SER A 62 -28.47 -40.68 12.27
C SER A 62 -29.08 -41.95 12.88
N ASP A 63 -30.33 -41.87 13.36
CA ASP A 63 -31.02 -42.98 14.03
C ASP A 63 -32.26 -43.46 13.26
N LEU A 64 -32.18 -43.61 11.94
CA LEU A 64 -33.10 -44.48 11.21
C LEU A 64 -32.41 -45.08 10.00
N ASP A 65 -31.68 -46.18 10.22
CA ASP A 65 -31.59 -47.20 9.18
C ASP A 65 -32.90 -47.99 9.22
N LEU A 66 -33.50 -48.26 8.05
CA LEU A 66 -34.82 -48.86 7.85
C LEU A 66 -34.92 -50.34 8.30
N ASN A 67 -34.01 -50.79 9.17
CA ASN A 67 -33.88 -52.19 9.61
C ASN A 67 -33.78 -52.41 11.13
N GLY A 68 -33.90 -51.37 11.98
CA GLY A 68 -34.21 -51.57 13.39
C GLY A 68 -33.21 -52.38 14.22
N GLU A 69 -31.91 -52.19 14.01
CA GLU A 69 -30.85 -52.70 14.89
C GLU A 69 -30.15 -51.52 15.59
N ALA A 70 -29.92 -51.66 16.90
CA ALA A 70 -29.32 -50.66 17.76
C ALA A 70 -27.80 -50.59 17.55
N VAL A 71 -27.24 -49.39 17.45
CA VAL A 71 -25.79 -49.20 17.59
C VAL A 71 -25.51 -48.66 18.99
N GLN A 72 -24.66 -49.41 19.70
CA GLN A 72 -24.17 -49.07 21.03
C GLN A 72 -23.23 -47.86 20.93
N ASP A 73 -23.46 -46.94 21.85
CA ASP A 73 -22.62 -45.80 22.19
C ASP A 73 -21.36 -46.35 22.88
N ASP A 74 -20.24 -46.40 22.15
CA ASP A 74 -18.91 -46.54 22.75
C ASP A 74 -18.12 -45.26 22.46
N GLY A 75 -17.96 -44.46 23.52
CA GLY A 75 -17.06 -43.32 23.54
C GLY A 75 -15.59 -43.74 23.51
N ASP A 76 -14.76 -42.75 23.16
CA ASP A 76 -13.30 -42.66 23.35
C ASP A 76 -12.44 -43.83 22.83
N GLY A 77 -11.79 -43.60 21.69
CA GLY A 77 -10.65 -44.41 21.24
C GLY A 77 -10.06 -43.89 19.94
N ASP A 78 -8.78 -43.55 20.00
CA ASP A 78 -7.92 -43.03 18.93
C ASP A 78 -7.86 -43.88 17.64
N ASP A 79 -7.32 -43.21 16.61
CA ASP A 79 -6.52 -43.70 15.47
C ASP A 79 -7.16 -43.72 14.06
N ASP A 80 -6.73 -42.69 13.32
CA ASP A 80 -6.08 -42.69 12.00
C ASP A 80 -6.80 -43.10 10.70
N ASP A 81 -6.64 -42.16 9.75
CA ASP A 81 -6.56 -42.26 8.28
C ASP A 81 -7.84 -42.56 7.47
N ASP A 82 -8.43 -41.53 6.82
CA ASP A 82 -8.06 -41.14 5.44
C ASP A 82 -8.86 -39.93 4.90
N ASP A 83 -8.18 -39.17 4.05
CA ASP A 83 -8.41 -37.92 3.32
C ASP A 83 -9.82 -37.31 3.12
N THR A 84 -9.99 -36.05 3.57
CA THR A 84 -10.47 -34.94 2.72
C THR A 84 -10.22 -33.57 3.38
N ASN A 85 -9.22 -32.84 2.85
CA ASN A 85 -8.68 -31.57 3.34
C ASN A 85 -9.70 -30.44 3.63
N GLY A 86 -10.16 -30.35 4.88
CA GLY A 86 -10.75 -29.17 5.49
C GLY A 86 -9.70 -28.48 6.37
N ALA A 87 -9.22 -27.31 5.95
CA ALA A 87 -8.17 -26.57 6.65
C ALA A 87 -8.61 -26.11 8.06
N SER A 88 -8.09 -26.80 9.08
CA SER A 88 -8.12 -26.40 10.48
C SER A 88 -7.29 -25.13 10.68
N LEU A 89 -7.92 -24.09 11.24
CA LEU A 89 -7.28 -22.86 11.71
C LEU A 89 -6.57 -23.14 13.03
N GLN A 90 -5.50 -23.92 13.00
CA GLN A 90 -4.48 -23.83 14.04
C GLN A 90 -3.73 -22.51 13.83
N GLU A 91 -3.60 -21.72 14.90
CA GLU A 91 -2.60 -20.67 15.01
C GLU A 91 -1.22 -21.29 14.77
N LYS A 92 -0.81 -21.38 13.50
CA LYS A 92 0.60 -21.44 13.18
C LYS A 92 1.17 -20.12 13.68
N HIS A 93 1.90 -20.18 14.79
CA HIS A 93 3.09 -19.37 14.95
C HIS A 93 3.95 -19.60 13.70
N VAL A 94 3.70 -18.81 12.66
CA VAL A 94 4.52 -18.80 11.46
C VAL A 94 5.80 -18.08 11.86
N GLU A 95 6.74 -18.84 12.40
CA GLU A 95 8.13 -18.43 12.41
C GLU A 95 8.57 -18.17 10.96
N ASN A 96 8.79 -16.90 10.65
CA ASN A 96 9.52 -16.40 9.49
C ASN A 96 9.00 -16.85 8.11
N GLU A 97 7.71 -16.64 7.80
CA GLU A 97 7.39 -16.33 6.40
C GLU A 97 8.12 -15.03 6.06
N VAL A 98 9.05 -15.09 5.10
CA VAL A 98 9.79 -13.93 4.64
C VAL A 98 8.78 -12.98 3.99
N LEU A 99 8.31 -11.99 4.73
CA LEU A 99 7.44 -10.95 4.18
C LEU A 99 8.17 -10.27 3.02
N THR A 100 7.55 -10.27 1.84
CA THR A 100 8.08 -9.55 0.68
C THR A 100 7.15 -8.43 0.24
N ASN A 101 7.73 -7.43 -0.44
CA ASN A 101 6.96 -6.34 -1.05
C ASN A 101 6.06 -6.85 -2.20
N ASP A 102 6.37 -8.01 -2.78
CA ASP A 102 5.64 -8.60 -3.90
C ASP A 102 4.48 -9.51 -3.45
N ASP A 103 4.32 -9.71 -2.13
CA ASP A 103 3.24 -10.53 -1.58
C ASP A 103 1.86 -9.97 -1.98
N VAL A 104 0.99 -10.86 -2.46
CA VAL A 104 -0.36 -10.47 -2.89
C VAL A 104 -1.26 -10.36 -1.67
N LEU A 105 -1.65 -9.13 -1.29
CA LEU A 105 -2.44 -8.85 -0.10
C LEU A 105 -3.95 -8.84 -0.37
N GLY A 106 -4.74 -9.41 0.55
CA GLY A 106 -6.22 -9.41 0.51
C GLY A 106 -6.87 -10.47 -0.40
N ASP A 107 -8.20 -10.49 -0.41
CA ASP A 107 -9.00 -11.45 -1.17
C ASP A 107 -9.32 -10.90 -2.57
N ALA A 108 -9.28 -11.76 -3.59
CA ALA A 108 -9.78 -11.40 -4.91
C ALA A 108 -11.30 -11.13 -4.86
N ILE A 109 -11.77 -10.16 -5.64
CA ILE A 109 -13.20 -9.84 -5.75
C ILE A 109 -13.73 -10.10 -7.17
N PRO A 110 -15.04 -10.40 -7.32
CA PRO A 110 -15.65 -10.64 -8.63
C PRO A 110 -15.40 -9.49 -9.61
N ILE A 111 -15.20 -9.82 -10.89
CA ILE A 111 -14.86 -8.84 -11.93
C ILE A 111 -15.91 -7.72 -12.07
N ASP A 112 -17.19 -8.03 -11.93
CA ASP A 112 -18.26 -7.05 -11.99
C ASP A 112 -18.16 -6.02 -10.86
N GLN A 113 -17.82 -6.48 -9.65
CA GLN A 113 -17.54 -5.60 -8.52
C GLN A 113 -16.31 -4.74 -8.81
N GLN A 114 -15.21 -5.32 -9.32
CA GLN A 114 -14.03 -4.54 -9.71
C GLN A 114 -14.39 -3.45 -10.74
N ASN A 115 -15.22 -3.76 -11.73
CA ASN A 115 -15.60 -2.81 -12.77
C ASN A 115 -16.41 -1.63 -12.22
N VAL A 116 -17.30 -1.87 -11.25
CA VAL A 116 -18.02 -0.79 -10.54
C VAL A 116 -17.05 0.10 -9.77
N LEU A 117 -16.09 -0.48 -9.03
CA LEU A 117 -15.11 0.28 -8.26
C LEU A 117 -14.13 1.04 -9.17
N ARG A 118 -13.71 0.45 -10.29
CA ARG A 118 -12.92 1.12 -11.33
C ARG A 118 -13.63 2.33 -11.89
N TYR A 119 -14.93 2.19 -12.21
CA TYR A 119 -15.75 3.29 -12.70
C TYR A 119 -15.78 4.44 -11.70
N PHE A 120 -16.01 4.14 -10.41
CA PHE A 120 -15.96 5.14 -9.35
C PHE A 120 -14.61 5.88 -9.34
N CYS A 121 -13.48 5.16 -9.24
CA CYS A 121 -12.15 5.77 -9.22
C CYS A 121 -11.89 6.66 -10.44
N ILE A 122 -12.28 6.22 -11.64
CA ILE A 122 -12.16 7.03 -12.87
C ILE A 122 -13.06 8.26 -12.80
N SER A 123 -14.32 8.12 -12.37
CA SER A 123 -15.26 9.24 -12.33
C SER A 123 -14.85 10.34 -11.36
N VAL A 124 -14.25 9.98 -10.22
CA VAL A 124 -13.81 10.92 -9.20
C VAL A 124 -12.53 11.63 -9.59
N LEU A 125 -11.60 10.93 -10.23
CA LEU A 125 -10.30 11.47 -10.61
C LEU A 125 -10.31 12.15 -11.98
N MET A 126 -11.18 11.71 -12.89
CA MET A 126 -11.22 12.12 -14.30
C MET A 126 -12.67 12.25 -14.79
N PRO A 127 -13.48 13.17 -14.21
CA PRO A 127 -14.91 13.29 -14.52
C PRO A 127 -15.21 13.52 -16.02
N GLY A 128 -14.30 14.17 -16.76
CA GLY A 128 -14.44 14.39 -18.20
C GLY A 128 -14.11 13.19 -19.10
N ARG A 129 -13.65 12.05 -18.55
CA ARG A 129 -13.22 10.86 -19.34
C ARG A 129 -14.12 9.63 -19.17
N VAL A 130 -15.23 9.77 -18.45
CA VAL A 130 -16.16 8.67 -18.13
C VAL A 130 -16.77 8.03 -19.40
N ASN A 131 -16.84 8.77 -20.51
CA ASN A 131 -17.43 8.31 -21.77
C ASN A 131 -16.43 7.65 -22.76
N GLN A 132 -15.14 7.52 -22.42
CA GLN A 132 -14.14 6.90 -23.30
C GLN A 132 -14.14 5.37 -23.22
N GLY A 133 -15.30 4.74 -23.50
CA GLY A 133 -15.41 3.32 -23.87
C GLY A 133 -14.99 2.27 -22.84
N ARG A 134 -15.50 1.05 -22.99
CA ARG A 134 -15.09 -0.16 -22.26
C ARG A 134 -13.67 -0.64 -22.63
N GLY A 135 -12.75 0.27 -22.92
CA GLY A 135 -11.34 -0.07 -23.14
C GLY A 135 -10.65 -0.41 -21.83
N ASN A 136 -9.50 -1.10 -21.89
CA ASN A 136 -8.69 -1.45 -20.71
C ASN A 136 -8.49 -0.22 -19.81
N ALA A 137 -9.20 -0.21 -18.68
CA ALA A 137 -9.12 0.86 -17.69
C ALA A 137 -7.69 0.92 -17.16
N GLN A 138 -6.99 2.00 -17.46
CA GLN A 138 -5.64 2.23 -16.94
C GLN A 138 -5.71 2.74 -15.52
N PHE A 139 -4.74 2.34 -14.70
CA PHE A 139 -4.59 2.82 -13.33
C PHE A 139 -4.56 4.37 -13.31
N PRO A 140 -5.41 5.03 -12.51
CA PRO A 140 -5.59 6.47 -12.58
C PRO A 140 -4.60 7.26 -11.70
N GLY A 141 -3.80 6.59 -10.87
CA GLY A 141 -2.94 7.27 -9.90
C GLY A 141 -1.85 8.14 -10.51
N SER A 142 -1.48 9.19 -9.78
CA SER A 142 -0.46 10.17 -10.17
C SER A 142 0.92 9.52 -10.28
N HIS A 143 1.68 9.76 -11.34
CA HIS A 143 3.01 9.20 -11.54
C HIS A 143 4.08 10.30 -11.50
N PRO A 144 5.05 10.23 -10.56
CA PRO A 144 6.16 11.17 -10.52
C PRO A 144 7.09 11.04 -11.73
N VAL A 145 7.57 12.19 -12.19
CA VAL A 145 8.65 12.28 -13.19
C VAL A 145 10.01 12.41 -12.49
N SER A 146 11.07 11.86 -13.10
CA SER A 146 12.41 11.97 -12.52
C SER A 146 12.89 13.41 -12.54
N LEU A 147 13.48 13.86 -11.44
CA LEU A 147 14.18 15.13 -11.34
C LEU A 147 15.38 15.09 -12.29
N ASN A 148 15.52 16.13 -13.11
CA ASN A 148 16.53 16.27 -14.14
C ASN A 148 16.91 17.75 -14.28
N GLY A 149 17.94 18.06 -15.06
CA GLY A 149 18.43 19.43 -15.21
C GLY A 149 17.36 20.39 -15.74
N ASP A 150 16.48 19.91 -16.62
CA ASP A 150 15.41 20.70 -17.26
C ASP A 150 14.32 21.11 -16.24
N ASN A 151 13.90 20.18 -15.38
CA ASN A 151 12.77 20.36 -14.47
C ASN A 151 13.17 20.76 -13.05
N LEU A 152 14.47 20.77 -12.71
CA LEU A 152 14.98 21.27 -11.44
C LEU A 152 14.53 22.72 -11.15
N GLN A 153 14.43 23.53 -12.21
CA GLN A 153 13.94 24.91 -12.14
C GLN A 153 12.51 25.00 -11.57
N LEU A 154 11.69 23.93 -11.64
CA LEU A 154 10.37 23.92 -11.02
C LEU A 154 10.44 24.15 -9.50
N LEU A 155 11.50 23.66 -8.84
CA LEU A 155 11.70 23.89 -7.40
C LEU A 155 11.90 25.38 -7.08
N ARG A 156 12.44 26.17 -8.02
CA ARG A 156 12.59 27.63 -7.91
C ARG A 156 11.29 28.37 -8.20
N GLN A 157 10.44 27.84 -9.07
CA GLN A 157 9.22 28.50 -9.56
C GLN A 157 7.98 28.22 -8.71
N ARG A 158 7.96 27.10 -7.98
CA ARG A 158 6.79 26.65 -7.21
C ARG A 158 7.22 26.28 -5.80
N TYR A 159 6.27 26.29 -4.88
CA TYR A 159 6.55 25.96 -3.49
C TYR A 159 6.40 24.46 -3.24
N TYR A 160 7.52 23.78 -3.01
CA TYR A 160 7.57 22.33 -2.82
C TYR A 160 7.77 21.93 -1.37
N TYR A 161 7.21 20.77 -1.05
CA TYR A 161 7.57 19.98 0.13
C TYR A 161 8.24 18.69 -0.33
N ALA A 162 9.08 18.13 0.53
CA ALA A 162 9.78 16.88 0.29
C ALA A 162 9.35 15.80 1.28
N THR A 163 9.37 14.55 0.83
CA THR A 163 9.28 13.35 1.67
C THR A 163 10.28 12.32 1.15
N TRP A 164 10.56 11.28 1.94
CA TRP A 164 11.42 10.19 1.49
C TRP A 164 10.68 9.34 0.46
N LYS A 165 11.40 8.86 -0.55
CA LYS A 165 10.90 7.87 -1.47
C LYS A 165 11.09 6.49 -0.82
N ALA A 166 10.01 5.89 -0.34
CA ALA A 166 10.11 4.59 0.30
C ALA A 166 10.30 3.50 -0.77
N ASP A 167 10.94 2.41 -0.39
CA ASP A 167 11.02 1.21 -1.22
C ASP A 167 9.90 0.26 -0.83
N GLY A 168 8.74 0.45 -1.45
CA GLY A 168 7.55 -0.32 -1.18
C GLY A 168 6.67 -0.51 -2.41
N THR A 169 5.57 -1.23 -2.22
CA THR A 169 4.61 -1.49 -3.28
C THR A 169 3.49 -0.47 -3.20
N ARG A 170 3.34 0.31 -4.28
CA ARG A 170 2.29 1.33 -4.38
C ARG A 170 0.91 0.67 -4.42
N TYR A 171 0.01 1.13 -3.56
CA TYR A 171 -1.41 0.82 -3.61
C TYR A 171 -2.21 2.10 -3.43
N MET A 172 -3.27 2.26 -4.20
CA MET A 172 -4.39 3.09 -3.74
C MET A 172 -5.23 2.27 -2.76
N MET A 173 -5.90 2.95 -1.83
CA MET A 173 -6.85 2.31 -0.91
C MET A 173 -8.23 2.95 -1.06
N LEU A 174 -9.21 2.15 -1.44
CA LEU A 174 -10.62 2.55 -1.45
C LEU A 174 -11.31 2.00 -0.20
N ILE A 175 -11.78 2.89 0.65
CA ILE A 175 -12.44 2.57 1.91
C ILE A 175 -13.95 2.66 1.70
N THR A 176 -14.66 1.59 2.02
CA THR A 176 -16.13 1.52 1.99
C THR A 176 -16.68 1.00 3.32
N TYR A 177 -18.00 1.09 3.50
CA TYR A 177 -18.64 0.60 4.72
C TYR A 177 -18.56 -0.94 4.86
N ASP A 178 -18.43 -1.66 3.75
CA ASP A 178 -18.40 -3.12 3.68
C ASP A 178 -16.97 -3.71 3.61
N GLY A 179 -15.95 -2.86 3.52
CA GLY A 179 -14.55 -3.28 3.54
C GLY A 179 -13.58 -2.24 3.01
N CYS A 180 -12.31 -2.60 2.97
CA CYS A 180 -11.27 -1.80 2.32
C CYS A 180 -10.75 -2.55 1.11
N TYR A 181 -10.37 -1.82 0.07
CA TYR A 181 -9.85 -2.40 -1.17
C TYR A 181 -8.50 -1.80 -1.49
N LEU A 182 -7.48 -2.65 -1.56
CA LEU A 182 -6.18 -2.29 -2.11
C LEU A 182 -6.25 -2.35 -3.64
N VAL A 183 -5.71 -1.32 -4.28
CA VAL A 183 -5.74 -1.15 -5.74
C VAL A 183 -4.31 -1.02 -6.24
N ASP A 184 -3.86 -2.03 -6.98
CA ASP A 184 -2.49 -2.10 -7.49
C ASP A 184 -2.30 -1.29 -8.79
N ARG A 185 -1.07 -1.30 -9.31
CA ARG A 185 -0.72 -0.63 -10.59
C ARG A 185 -1.38 -1.24 -11.82
N ASN A 186 -1.83 -2.49 -11.74
CA ASN A 186 -2.60 -3.16 -12.79
C ASN A 186 -4.10 -2.82 -12.71
N PHE A 187 -4.46 -1.93 -11.77
CA PHE A 187 -5.83 -1.53 -11.47
C PHE A 187 -6.71 -2.71 -11.03
N CYS A 188 -6.12 -3.70 -10.36
CA CYS A 188 -6.79 -4.83 -9.73
C CYS A 188 -7.14 -4.50 -8.29
N PHE A 189 -8.32 -4.95 -7.86
CA PHE A 189 -8.85 -4.68 -6.52
C PHE A 189 -8.78 -5.95 -5.68
N ARG A 190 -8.21 -5.86 -4.49
CA ARG A 190 -8.24 -6.94 -3.49
C ARG A 190 -8.80 -6.43 -2.18
N ARG A 191 -9.73 -7.16 -1.60
CA ARG A 191 -10.45 -6.78 -0.39
C ARG A 191 -9.62 -7.12 0.83
N VAL A 192 -9.50 -6.19 1.76
CA VAL A 192 -8.84 -6.36 3.05
C VAL A 192 -9.82 -5.94 4.15
N GLN A 193 -9.84 -6.70 5.24
CA GLN A 193 -10.69 -6.40 6.37
C GLN A 193 -9.98 -5.41 7.28
N MET A 194 -10.46 -4.17 7.29
CA MET A 194 -9.97 -3.09 8.14
C MET A 194 -11.11 -2.15 8.49
N ARG A 195 -11.04 -1.52 9.66
CA ARG A 195 -12.10 -0.66 10.19
C ARG A 195 -11.73 0.82 10.07
N PHE A 196 -12.48 1.62 9.32
CA PHE A 196 -12.22 3.06 9.18
C PHE A 196 -13.44 3.88 9.62
N PRO A 197 -13.49 4.31 10.89
CA PRO A 197 -14.52 5.24 11.35
C PRO A 197 -14.34 6.60 10.69
N SER A 198 -15.44 7.30 10.47
CA SER A 198 -15.51 8.65 9.92
C SER A 198 -15.83 9.64 11.03
N ARG A 199 -15.40 10.89 10.83
CA ARG A 199 -15.66 11.99 11.75
C ARG A 199 -17.18 12.22 11.90
N SER A 200 -17.70 12.14 13.13
CA SER A 200 -19.09 12.53 13.41
C SER A 200 -19.20 14.05 13.49
N ILE A 201 -20.18 14.63 12.79
CA ILE A 201 -20.51 16.06 12.88
C ILE A 201 -21.62 16.30 13.93
N ASN A 202 -22.41 15.29 14.29
CA ASN A 202 -23.54 15.39 15.22
C ASN A 202 -23.52 14.24 16.24
N GLU A 203 -23.74 14.55 17.52
CA GLU A 203 -23.71 13.59 18.65
C GLU A 203 -24.81 12.50 18.60
N ASP A 204 -25.80 12.62 17.71
CA ASP A 204 -27.05 11.83 17.74
C ASP A 204 -27.19 10.69 16.71
N SER A 205 -26.17 10.38 15.89
CA SER A 205 -26.29 9.28 14.92
C SER A 205 -25.07 8.36 14.90
N SER A 206 -25.32 7.09 15.20
CA SER A 206 -24.61 5.85 14.80
C SER A 206 -23.23 6.03 14.16
N GLU A 207 -22.22 5.31 14.68
CA GLU A 207 -20.88 5.13 14.10
C GLU A 207 -20.89 5.26 12.56
N ARG A 208 -20.44 6.40 12.03
CA ARG A 208 -20.33 6.57 10.58
C ARG A 208 -19.02 5.96 10.15
N PHE A 209 -19.07 5.02 9.24
CA PHE A 209 -17.90 4.51 8.54
C PHE A 209 -17.70 5.30 7.26
N HIS A 210 -16.45 5.38 6.80
CA HIS A 210 -16.19 5.93 5.49
C HIS A 210 -16.89 5.11 4.40
N HIS A 211 -17.40 5.80 3.38
CA HIS A 211 -17.93 5.14 2.19
C HIS A 211 -17.43 5.80 0.91
N LEU A 212 -16.65 5.07 0.12
CA LEU A 212 -16.03 5.58 -1.10
C LEU A 212 -15.04 6.74 -0.82
N THR A 213 -14.20 6.55 0.21
CA THR A 213 -13.03 7.40 0.47
C THR A 213 -11.81 6.80 -0.22
N LEU A 214 -11.09 7.58 -1.02
CA LEU A 214 -10.00 7.10 -1.87
C LEU A 214 -8.67 7.74 -1.48
N LEU A 215 -7.70 6.91 -1.10
CA LEU A 215 -6.36 7.29 -0.66
C LEU A 215 -5.30 6.82 -1.66
N ASP A 216 -4.17 7.52 -1.74
CA ASP A 216 -2.96 7.08 -2.43
C ASP A 216 -1.85 6.82 -1.40
N GLY A 217 -1.08 5.75 -1.59
CA GLY A 217 -0.11 5.32 -0.62
C GLY A 217 0.83 4.24 -1.10
N GLU A 218 1.68 3.81 -0.17
CA GLU A 218 2.74 2.84 -0.40
C GLU A 218 2.77 1.84 0.76
N MET A 219 2.71 0.56 0.43
CA MET A 219 2.89 -0.52 1.38
C MET A 219 4.37 -0.79 1.55
N ILE A 220 4.87 -0.67 2.77
CA ILE A 220 6.24 -0.98 3.15
C ILE A 220 6.28 -2.14 4.14
N ILE A 221 7.47 -2.67 4.35
CA ILE A 221 7.77 -3.62 5.42
C ILE A 221 8.79 -2.97 6.35
N ASP A 222 8.37 -2.70 7.59
CA ASP A 222 9.25 -2.24 8.65
C ASP A 222 9.95 -3.44 9.30
N LYS A 223 11.26 -3.31 9.54
CA LYS A 223 12.04 -4.18 10.41
C LYS A 223 12.08 -3.60 11.82
N LEU A 224 11.39 -4.25 12.74
CA LEU A 224 11.32 -3.87 14.14
C LEU A 224 12.61 -4.24 14.88
N SER A 225 12.81 -3.66 16.07
CA SER A 225 14.03 -3.85 16.88
C SER A 225 14.24 -5.29 17.37
N ASP A 226 13.16 -6.06 17.48
CA ASP A 226 13.17 -7.49 17.83
C ASP A 226 13.42 -8.39 16.60
N GLY A 227 13.65 -7.80 15.42
CA GLY A 227 13.84 -8.52 14.16
C GLY A 227 12.53 -8.87 13.45
N LYS A 228 11.37 -8.62 14.06
CA LYS A 228 10.07 -8.90 13.45
C LYS A 228 9.81 -7.96 12.27
N LEU A 229 9.22 -8.50 11.21
CA LEU A 229 8.77 -7.73 10.06
C LEU A 229 7.29 -7.36 10.22
N GLU A 230 6.94 -6.12 9.93
CA GLU A 230 5.57 -5.63 10.03
C GLU A 230 5.20 -4.78 8.80
N ARG A 231 4.04 -5.06 8.19
CA ARG A 231 3.52 -4.25 7.08
C ARG A 231 2.95 -2.93 7.57
N ARG A 232 3.27 -1.86 6.85
CA ARG A 232 2.68 -0.54 7.05
C ARG A 232 2.29 0.10 5.73
N TYR A 233 1.05 0.55 5.64
CA TYR A 233 0.58 1.41 4.58
C TYR A 233 0.84 2.88 4.93
N LEU A 234 1.72 3.52 4.16
CA LEU A 234 2.02 4.94 4.22
C LEU A 234 1.10 5.71 3.26
N ALA A 235 0.02 6.29 3.78
CA ALA A 235 -0.88 7.13 2.98
C ALA A 235 -0.26 8.51 2.79
N TYR A 236 -0.06 8.94 1.54
CA TYR A 236 0.57 10.23 1.24
C TYR A 236 -0.37 11.24 0.55
N ASP A 237 -1.50 10.81 -0.01
CA ASP A 237 -2.50 11.70 -0.60
C ASP A 237 -3.94 11.18 -0.40
N LEU A 238 -4.91 12.08 -0.56
CA LEU A 238 -6.33 11.86 -0.39
C LEU A 238 -7.07 12.46 -1.58
N MET A 239 -7.81 11.64 -2.33
CA MET A 239 -8.48 12.08 -3.56
C MET A 239 -10.00 12.15 -3.43
N ALA A 240 -10.58 11.40 -2.50
CA ALA A 240 -12.02 11.42 -2.26
C ALA A 240 -12.34 11.20 -0.78
N ILE A 241 -13.36 11.90 -0.26
CA ILE A 241 -13.94 11.63 1.05
C ILE A 241 -15.42 11.36 0.87
N ASN A 242 -15.89 10.21 1.35
CA ASN A 242 -17.31 9.88 1.39
C ASN A 242 -18.02 10.13 0.03
N SER A 243 -17.47 9.58 -1.06
CA SER A 243 -17.87 9.75 -2.47
C SER A 243 -17.57 11.12 -3.12
N GLN A 244 -17.23 12.14 -2.34
CA GLN A 244 -16.94 13.47 -2.87
C GLN A 244 -15.47 13.61 -3.26
N SER A 245 -15.22 14.08 -4.49
CA SER A 245 -13.86 14.37 -4.94
C SER A 245 -13.27 15.57 -4.19
N VAL A 246 -12.01 15.43 -3.80
CA VAL A 246 -11.19 16.53 -3.27
C VAL A 246 -9.92 16.74 -4.11
N SER A 247 -9.82 16.11 -5.29
CA SER A 247 -8.64 16.13 -6.15
C SER A 247 -8.26 17.54 -6.61
N GLU A 248 -9.23 18.44 -6.80
CA GLU A 248 -8.97 19.82 -7.24
C GLU A 248 -8.43 20.73 -6.13
N ARG A 249 -8.55 20.32 -4.86
CA ARG A 249 -8.02 21.10 -3.73
C ARG A 249 -6.49 21.07 -3.76
N PRO A 250 -5.81 22.11 -3.25
CA PRO A 250 -4.37 22.09 -3.03
C PRO A 250 -3.89 20.88 -2.22
N PHE A 251 -2.71 20.35 -2.53
CA PHE A 251 -2.10 19.23 -1.78
C PHE A 251 -2.06 19.50 -0.27
N SER A 252 -1.74 20.73 0.12
CA SER A 252 -1.74 21.17 1.52
C SER A 252 -3.07 20.96 2.26
N GLU A 253 -4.19 21.11 1.57
CA GLU A 253 -5.52 20.83 2.12
C GLU A 253 -5.80 19.34 2.16
N ARG A 254 -5.52 18.62 1.07
CA ARG A 254 -5.74 17.16 1.00
C ARG A 254 -4.92 16.41 2.06
N TRP A 255 -3.68 16.83 2.28
CA TRP A 255 -2.79 16.26 3.30
C TRP A 255 -3.24 16.54 4.74
N LYS A 256 -3.87 17.70 4.99
CA LYS A 256 -4.51 18.02 6.28
C LYS A 256 -5.82 17.24 6.48
N LEU A 257 -6.63 17.13 5.44
CA LEU A 257 -7.88 16.37 5.44
C LEU A 257 -7.59 14.88 5.67
N LEU A 258 -6.51 14.35 5.08
CA LEU A 258 -6.08 12.97 5.31
C LEU A 258 -5.88 12.68 6.81
N GLU A 259 -5.20 13.56 7.53
CA GLU A 259 -5.06 13.42 8.99
C GLU A 259 -6.41 13.55 9.71
N LYS A 260 -7.13 14.65 9.47
CA LYS A 260 -8.34 15.02 10.24
C LYS A 260 -9.55 14.13 10.01
N GLU A 261 -9.70 13.62 8.79
CA GLU A 261 -10.89 12.88 8.39
C GLU A 261 -10.68 11.37 8.48
N VAL A 262 -9.44 10.87 8.34
CA VAL A 262 -9.15 9.43 8.29
C VAL A 262 -8.35 8.95 9.48
N PHE A 263 -7.23 9.59 9.81
CA PHE A 263 -6.32 9.10 10.84
C PHE A 263 -6.73 9.50 12.25
N GLU A 264 -7.15 10.74 12.49
CA GLU A 264 -7.66 11.21 13.78
C GLU A 264 -8.85 10.36 14.27
N PRO A 265 -9.93 10.16 13.49
CA PRO A 265 -11.06 9.34 13.94
C PRO A 265 -10.66 7.88 14.22
N ARG A 266 -9.79 7.31 13.38
CA ARG A 266 -9.27 5.95 13.57
C ARG A 266 -8.44 5.83 14.86
N ASN A 267 -7.60 6.81 15.16
CA ASN A 267 -6.79 6.82 16.38
C ASN A 267 -7.67 6.95 17.63
N ILE A 268 -8.72 7.77 17.57
CA ILE A 268 -9.71 7.89 18.64
C ILE A 268 -10.41 6.55 18.85
N ASP A 269 -11.00 5.96 17.81
CA ASP A 269 -11.70 4.65 17.91
C ASP A 269 -10.77 3.56 18.43
N ARG A 270 -9.50 3.51 17.99
CA ARG A 270 -8.51 2.56 18.53
C ARG A 270 -8.29 2.72 20.05
N SER A 271 -8.40 3.93 20.58
CA SER A 271 -8.24 4.18 22.02
C SER A 271 -9.51 3.97 22.84
N THR A 272 -10.69 4.12 22.23
CA THR A 272 -11.98 4.12 22.93
C THR A 272 -12.82 2.88 22.68
N ASN A 273 -12.58 2.13 21.62
CA ASN A 273 -13.35 0.95 21.24
C ASN A 273 -12.77 -0.33 21.88
N PRO A 274 -13.44 -0.92 22.88
CA PRO A 274 -12.94 -2.12 23.55
C PRO A 274 -13.22 -3.42 22.79
N ILE A 275 -14.02 -3.36 21.71
CA ILE A 275 -14.54 -4.52 20.97
C ILE A 275 -13.60 -4.90 19.83
N TYR A 276 -13.17 -3.93 19.03
CA TYR A 276 -12.39 -4.17 17.82
C TYR A 276 -10.88 -4.27 18.11
N ARG A 277 -10.22 -5.27 17.53
CA ARG A 277 -8.78 -5.58 17.68
C ARG A 277 -7.99 -5.05 16.49
N TYR A 278 -7.49 -3.83 16.60
CA TYR A 278 -6.64 -3.21 15.58
C TYR A 278 -5.30 -3.93 15.37
N ASP A 279 -4.83 -4.69 16.36
CA ASP A 279 -3.62 -5.51 16.30
C ASP A 279 -3.75 -6.75 15.40
N MET A 280 -4.98 -7.16 15.09
CA MET A 280 -5.29 -8.29 14.20
C MET A 280 -5.41 -7.88 12.73
N GLU A 281 -5.32 -6.59 12.42
CA GLU A 281 -5.40 -6.10 11.04
C GLU A 281 -4.17 -6.53 10.23
N PRO A 282 -4.32 -6.74 8.91
CA PRO A 282 -3.25 -7.28 8.07
C PRO A 282 -2.02 -6.36 7.95
N PHE A 283 -2.16 -5.08 8.26
CA PHE A 283 -1.08 -4.09 8.26
C PHE A 283 -1.48 -2.84 9.05
N ARG A 284 -0.48 -2.11 9.54
CA ARG A 284 -0.71 -0.80 10.16
C ARG A 284 -0.90 0.27 9.10
N VAL A 285 -1.61 1.34 9.45
CA VAL A 285 -1.74 2.52 8.60
C VAL A 285 -1.08 3.72 9.27
N ARG A 286 -0.42 4.55 8.47
CA ARG A 286 0.18 5.81 8.92
C ARG A 286 0.12 6.85 7.81
N ARG A 287 -0.13 8.10 8.17
CA ARG A 287 0.03 9.23 7.25
C ARG A 287 1.51 9.49 7.01
N LYS A 288 1.91 9.63 5.75
CA LYS A 288 3.28 9.98 5.37
C LYS A 288 3.51 11.46 5.60
N ASP A 289 4.60 11.77 6.28
CA ASP A 289 4.97 13.14 6.61
C ASP A 289 5.69 13.81 5.43
N PHE A 290 5.50 15.12 5.30
CA PHE A 290 6.13 15.98 4.31
C PHE A 290 6.75 17.17 5.01
N TRP A 291 7.92 17.59 4.55
CA TRP A 291 8.71 18.66 5.15
C TRP A 291 9.05 19.76 4.15
N LEU A 292 9.37 20.94 4.67
CA LEU A 292 9.90 22.05 3.90
C LEU A 292 11.20 21.65 3.19
N LEU A 293 11.48 22.25 2.02
CA LEU A 293 12.76 22.03 1.32
C LEU A 293 13.98 22.34 2.21
N SER A 294 13.89 23.32 3.11
CA SER A 294 14.95 23.65 4.06
C SER A 294 15.30 22.52 5.04
N THR A 295 14.45 21.49 5.14
CA THR A 295 14.65 20.33 6.00
C THR A 295 15.27 19.14 5.24
N VAL A 296 15.44 19.23 3.92
CA VAL A 296 15.91 18.10 3.09
C VAL A 296 17.27 17.58 3.52
N THR A 297 18.20 18.46 3.94
CA THR A 297 19.50 18.02 4.50
C THR A 297 19.32 17.07 5.68
N LYS A 298 18.44 17.43 6.64
CA LYS A 298 18.13 16.56 7.78
C LYS A 298 17.36 15.31 7.35
N LEU A 299 16.53 15.42 6.32
CA LEU A 299 15.78 14.27 5.80
C LEU A 299 16.73 13.19 5.26
N LEU A 300 17.74 13.59 4.48
CA LEU A 300 18.75 12.70 3.89
C LEU A 300 19.77 12.20 4.91
N GLN A 301 20.34 13.09 5.73
CA GLN A 301 21.46 12.75 6.60
C GLN A 301 21.04 12.14 7.94
N ASP A 302 19.85 12.49 8.43
CA ASP A 302 19.39 12.08 9.75
C ASP A 302 18.20 11.11 9.70
N PHE A 303 17.13 11.48 8.98
CA PHE A 303 15.87 10.75 9.06
C PHE A 303 15.89 9.43 8.28
N ILE A 304 16.28 9.47 7.00
CA ILE A 304 16.30 8.28 6.11
C ILE A 304 17.19 7.16 6.68
N PRO A 305 18.42 7.43 7.17
CA PRO A 305 19.28 6.39 7.76
C PRO A 305 18.70 5.74 9.03
N ARG A 306 17.71 6.38 9.69
CA ARG A 306 17.05 5.86 10.89
C ARG A 306 15.73 5.16 10.60
N LEU A 307 15.31 5.06 9.33
CA LEU A 307 14.08 4.36 8.97
C LEU A 307 14.23 2.85 9.22
N SER A 308 13.13 2.24 9.64
CA SER A 308 12.99 0.77 9.77
C SER A 308 12.73 0.08 8.43
N HIS A 309 12.70 0.82 7.31
CA HIS A 309 12.46 0.32 5.97
C HIS A 309 13.38 1.04 4.97
N ALA A 310 13.62 0.41 3.83
CA ALA A 310 14.46 0.97 2.78
C ALA A 310 13.81 2.20 2.12
N ALA A 311 14.66 3.14 1.70
CA ALA A 311 14.30 4.32 0.95
C ALA A 311 15.38 4.61 -0.09
N ASP A 312 14.99 4.97 -1.31
CA ASP A 312 15.90 5.12 -2.46
C ASP A 312 15.99 6.56 -2.97
N GLY A 313 15.50 7.53 -2.20
CA GLY A 313 15.65 8.95 -2.50
C GLY A 313 14.53 9.82 -1.93
N LEU A 314 14.07 10.79 -2.73
CA LEU A 314 13.11 11.83 -2.33
C LEU A 314 11.95 11.96 -3.31
N ILE A 315 10.80 12.38 -2.80
CA ILE A 315 9.66 12.85 -3.59
C ILE A 315 9.44 14.32 -3.26
N PHE A 316 9.35 15.15 -4.30
CA PHE A 316 8.99 16.56 -4.20
C PHE A 316 7.56 16.76 -4.70
N GLN A 317 6.70 17.24 -3.80
CA GLN A 317 5.28 17.51 -4.05
C GLN A 317 5.02 19.01 -3.98
N GLY A 318 4.43 19.58 -5.03
CA GLY A 318 3.99 20.97 -5.02
C GLY A 318 2.90 21.17 -3.98
N TRP A 319 3.09 22.11 -3.07
CA TRP A 319 2.23 22.32 -1.89
C TRP A 319 0.83 22.81 -2.25
N ASP A 320 0.73 23.57 -3.35
CA ASP A 320 -0.51 24.16 -3.82
C ASP A 320 -1.13 23.37 -4.99
N ASP A 321 -0.54 22.23 -5.35
CA ASP A 321 -0.90 21.49 -6.56
C ASP A 321 -2.20 20.70 -6.36
N PRO A 322 -3.12 20.70 -7.33
CA PRO A 322 -4.20 19.73 -7.36
C PRO A 322 -3.63 18.32 -7.61
N TYR A 323 -4.40 17.29 -7.31
CA TYR A 323 -4.05 15.93 -7.66
C TYR A 323 -4.19 15.76 -9.18
N VAL A 324 -3.09 15.41 -9.84
CA VAL A 324 -3.07 15.17 -11.29
C VAL A 324 -3.04 13.66 -11.54
N PRO A 325 -4.11 13.07 -12.12
CA PRO A 325 -4.12 11.66 -12.50
C PRO A 325 -3.04 11.34 -13.53
N ARG A 326 -2.47 10.14 -13.46
CA ARG A 326 -1.40 9.68 -14.35
C ARG A 326 -0.15 10.57 -14.27
N THR A 327 0.64 10.69 -15.33
CA THR A 327 1.90 11.45 -15.31
C THR A 327 1.68 12.90 -14.85
N HIS A 328 2.41 13.29 -13.80
CA HIS A 328 2.36 14.63 -13.25
C HIS A 328 3.75 15.27 -13.33
N GLU A 329 3.91 16.22 -14.24
CA GLU A 329 5.19 16.94 -14.48
C GLU A 329 5.65 17.82 -13.30
N GLY A 330 4.76 18.08 -12.34
CA GLY A 330 5.04 18.83 -11.11
C GLY A 330 5.20 17.94 -9.87
N LEU A 331 5.12 16.62 -10.02
CA LEU A 331 5.44 15.67 -8.96
C LEU A 331 6.76 15.02 -9.31
N LEU A 332 7.82 15.37 -8.56
CA LEU A 332 9.18 15.00 -8.92
C LEU A 332 9.68 13.90 -8.01
N LYS A 333 10.45 12.96 -8.56
CA LYS A 333 11.22 11.98 -7.79
C LYS A 333 12.70 12.16 -8.05
N TRP A 334 13.48 12.21 -6.99
CA TRP A 334 14.92 12.11 -7.05
C TRP A 334 15.35 10.79 -6.43
N LYS A 335 16.38 10.16 -7.00
CA LYS A 335 16.99 8.93 -6.49
C LYS A 335 18.48 9.15 -6.37
N TYR A 336 19.10 8.45 -5.43
CA TYR A 336 20.55 8.36 -5.38
C TYR A 336 21.09 7.86 -6.74
N PRO A 337 22.17 8.46 -7.29
CA PRO A 337 22.73 8.08 -8.58
C PRO A 337 22.92 6.57 -8.75
N GLU A 338 23.45 5.90 -7.73
CA GLU A 338 23.70 4.46 -7.66
C GLU A 338 22.42 3.61 -7.62
N MET A 339 21.28 4.19 -7.26
CA MET A 339 19.96 3.54 -7.22
C MET A 339 19.17 3.75 -8.53
N ASN A 340 19.74 4.44 -9.52
CA ASN A 340 19.17 4.50 -10.86
C ASN A 340 19.51 3.23 -11.63
N SER A 341 18.51 2.38 -11.81
CA SER A 341 18.65 1.08 -12.43
C SER A 341 17.80 0.92 -13.69
N VAL A 342 18.21 -0.03 -14.54
CA VAL A 342 17.46 -0.49 -15.71
C VAL A 342 17.35 -2.00 -15.66
N ASP A 343 16.17 -2.52 -15.93
CA ASP A 343 15.97 -3.96 -16.12
C ASP A 343 16.29 -4.34 -17.58
N PHE A 344 17.37 -5.09 -17.79
CA PHE A 344 17.79 -5.61 -19.08
C PHE A 344 17.46 -7.09 -19.22
N LEU A 345 17.14 -7.52 -20.44
CA LEU A 345 17.22 -8.93 -20.80
C LEU A 345 18.68 -9.23 -21.13
N PHE A 346 19.28 -10.16 -20.39
CA PHE A 346 20.68 -10.54 -20.54
C PHE A 346 20.80 -11.78 -21.43
N GLU A 347 21.67 -11.77 -22.43
CA GLU A 347 22.00 -12.95 -23.22
C GLU A 347 23.52 -13.07 -23.37
N VAL A 348 24.02 -14.31 -23.38
CA VAL A 348 25.42 -14.59 -23.73
C VAL A 348 25.49 -14.93 -25.22
N GLY A 349 26.09 -14.04 -26.00
CA GLY A 349 26.32 -14.20 -27.42
C GLY A 349 27.60 -14.99 -27.74
N ASN A 350 27.84 -15.20 -29.04
CA ASN A 350 29.01 -15.92 -29.53
C ASN A 350 30.33 -15.32 -29.00
N GLY A 351 31.23 -16.18 -28.53
CA GLY A 351 32.53 -15.78 -27.99
C GLY A 351 32.46 -15.15 -26.58
N ASN A 352 31.51 -15.59 -25.74
CA ASN A 352 31.29 -15.07 -24.37
C ASN A 352 31.06 -13.55 -24.31
N ARG A 353 30.41 -12.98 -25.34
CA ARG A 353 30.02 -11.57 -25.33
C ARG A 353 28.72 -11.40 -24.56
N TYR A 354 28.74 -10.53 -23.57
CA TYR A 354 27.56 -10.16 -22.80
C TYR A 354 26.71 -9.14 -23.57
N LEU A 355 25.45 -9.47 -23.80
CA LEU A 355 24.51 -8.68 -24.59
C LEU A 355 23.35 -8.22 -23.70
N LEU A 356 23.07 -6.91 -23.73
CA LEU A 356 21.97 -6.30 -23.00
C LEU A 356 20.85 -5.87 -23.96
N TYR A 357 19.64 -6.31 -23.68
CA TYR A 357 18.46 -6.00 -24.48
C TYR A 357 17.41 -5.22 -23.70
N VAL A 358 16.76 -4.29 -24.39
CA VAL A 358 15.55 -3.58 -23.96
C VAL A 358 14.43 -3.82 -24.96
N PHE A 359 13.19 -3.46 -24.63
CA PHE A 359 12.07 -3.59 -25.56
C PHE A 359 11.81 -2.29 -26.34
N GLU A 360 11.59 -2.41 -27.63
CA GLU A 360 11.10 -1.32 -28.47
C GLU A 360 10.01 -1.88 -29.40
N ARG A 361 8.80 -1.32 -29.28
CA ARG A 361 7.65 -1.68 -30.12
C ARG A 361 7.35 -3.19 -30.16
N GLY A 362 7.49 -3.87 -29.02
CA GLY A 362 7.21 -5.30 -28.88
C GLY A 362 8.34 -6.24 -29.33
N THR A 363 9.49 -5.69 -29.71
CA THR A 363 10.67 -6.48 -30.12
C THR A 363 11.86 -6.19 -29.21
N LYS A 364 12.75 -7.19 -29.04
CA LYS A 364 14.02 -6.98 -28.31
C LYS A 364 14.97 -6.13 -29.16
N LYS A 365 15.57 -5.13 -28.54
CA LYS A 365 16.55 -4.19 -29.12
C LYS A 365 17.86 -4.32 -28.37
N LEU A 366 18.92 -4.67 -29.10
CA LEU A 366 20.28 -4.75 -28.55
C LEU A 366 20.82 -3.34 -28.25
N LEU A 367 21.42 -3.18 -27.07
CA LEU A 367 22.14 -1.97 -26.70
C LEU A 367 23.63 -2.13 -27.01
N GLU A 368 24.02 -1.83 -28.25
CA GLU A 368 25.41 -1.92 -28.69
C GLU A 368 26.34 -1.06 -27.83
N GLY A 369 27.55 -1.58 -27.56
CA GLY A 369 28.59 -0.89 -26.80
C GLY A 369 28.37 -0.80 -25.29
N ASN A 370 27.26 -1.33 -24.75
CA ASN A 370 27.02 -1.36 -23.32
C ASN A 370 27.59 -2.64 -22.72
N ARG A 371 28.49 -2.50 -21.76
CA ARG A 371 29.09 -3.62 -21.01
C ARG A 371 28.36 -3.81 -19.68
N VAL A 372 28.37 -5.04 -19.19
CA VAL A 372 27.86 -5.39 -17.86
C VAL A 372 28.91 -6.19 -17.10
N GLU A 373 29.03 -5.90 -15.82
CA GLU A 373 29.84 -6.62 -14.86
C GLU A 373 28.96 -7.23 -13.76
N PHE A 374 29.40 -8.39 -13.28
CA PHE A 374 28.80 -9.09 -12.15
C PHE A 374 29.81 -9.02 -11.01
N ARG A 375 29.41 -8.39 -9.90
CA ARG A 375 30.26 -8.13 -8.73
C ARG A 375 29.61 -8.75 -7.49
N ASP A 376 30.34 -8.71 -6.38
CA ASP A 376 29.88 -9.15 -5.05
C ASP A 376 29.28 -10.56 -5.07
N GLU A 377 28.03 -10.72 -4.65
CA GLU A 377 27.32 -12.01 -4.62
C GLU A 377 27.18 -12.68 -5.99
N TYR A 378 27.38 -11.95 -7.09
CA TYR A 378 27.36 -12.48 -8.46
C TYR A 378 28.76 -12.69 -9.05
N ALA A 379 29.84 -12.41 -8.32
CA ALA A 379 31.21 -12.54 -8.83
C ALA A 379 31.57 -13.99 -9.20
N ASP A 380 31.13 -14.96 -8.39
CA ASP A 380 31.40 -16.39 -8.57
C ASP A 380 30.27 -17.14 -9.30
N VAL A 381 29.22 -16.43 -9.73
CA VAL A 381 28.09 -17.04 -10.44
C VAL A 381 28.51 -17.35 -11.87
N ASP A 382 28.20 -18.55 -12.34
CA ASP A 382 28.32 -18.88 -13.76
C ASP A 382 27.30 -18.05 -14.56
N VAL A 383 27.80 -16.95 -15.14
CA VAL A 383 27.03 -15.96 -15.88
C VAL A 383 26.28 -16.58 -17.07
N SER A 384 26.75 -17.71 -17.61
CA SER A 384 26.05 -18.40 -18.69
C SER A 384 24.65 -18.88 -18.27
N THR A 385 24.46 -19.23 -17.00
CA THR A 385 23.18 -19.65 -16.41
C THR A 385 22.18 -18.50 -16.26
N LEU A 386 22.64 -17.26 -16.42
CA LEU A 386 21.82 -16.05 -16.36
C LEU A 386 21.28 -15.65 -17.74
N SER A 387 21.79 -16.28 -18.82
CA SER A 387 21.32 -16.00 -20.18
C SER A 387 19.82 -16.26 -20.32
N GLY A 388 19.09 -15.31 -20.90
CA GLY A 388 17.64 -15.31 -21.03
C GLY A 388 16.89 -14.75 -19.82
N LYS A 389 17.58 -14.42 -18.72
CA LYS A 389 16.96 -13.82 -17.53
C LYS A 389 16.97 -12.29 -17.61
N ILE A 390 16.09 -11.68 -16.83
CA ILE A 390 16.09 -10.23 -16.64
C ILE A 390 16.98 -9.91 -15.45
N ILE A 391 17.91 -8.99 -15.65
CA ILE A 391 18.81 -8.47 -14.61
C ILE A 391 18.56 -6.98 -14.42
N GLU A 392 18.55 -6.52 -13.17
CA GLU A 392 18.50 -5.11 -12.82
C GLU A 392 19.93 -4.61 -12.65
N CYS A 393 20.32 -3.59 -13.42
CA CYS A 393 21.67 -3.04 -13.38
C CYS A 393 21.66 -1.54 -13.07
N SER A 394 22.62 -1.08 -12.27
CA SER A 394 22.95 0.34 -12.09
C SER A 394 24.18 0.71 -12.91
N TRP A 395 24.38 2.01 -13.15
CA TRP A 395 25.53 2.51 -13.90
C TRP A 395 26.67 2.91 -12.96
N ASP A 396 27.84 2.30 -13.14
CA ASP A 396 29.07 2.71 -12.48
C ASP A 396 29.72 3.83 -13.29
N GLN A 397 29.70 5.04 -12.74
CA GLN A 397 30.25 6.22 -13.40
C GLN A 397 31.78 6.19 -13.49
N ALA A 398 32.49 5.51 -12.59
CA ALA A 398 33.94 5.45 -12.61
C ALA A 398 34.43 4.51 -13.72
N GLU A 399 33.86 3.31 -13.81
CA GLU A 399 34.25 2.27 -14.78
C GLU A 399 33.48 2.37 -16.12
N GLN A 400 32.49 3.28 -16.20
CA GLN A 400 31.64 3.46 -17.38
C GLN A 400 31.00 2.13 -17.85
N THR A 401 30.47 1.36 -16.91
CA THR A 401 29.89 0.03 -17.14
C THR A 401 28.62 -0.17 -16.32
N TRP A 402 27.74 -1.05 -16.80
CA TRP A 402 26.60 -1.48 -16.00
C TRP A 402 27.03 -2.53 -14.98
N VAL A 403 26.53 -2.45 -13.76
CA VAL A 403 26.80 -3.44 -12.71
C VAL A 403 25.48 -4.13 -12.35
N CYS A 404 25.47 -5.46 -12.41
CA CYS A 404 24.30 -6.25 -12.01
C CYS A 404 24.04 -6.09 -10.50
N MET A 405 22.85 -5.59 -10.17
CA MET A 405 22.39 -5.45 -8.79
C MET A 405 21.64 -6.71 -8.34
N ARG A 406 20.77 -7.24 -9.19
CA ARG A 406 19.98 -8.45 -8.89
C ARG A 406 19.35 -9.08 -10.12
N ILE A 407 18.90 -10.32 -9.97
CA ILE A 407 18.09 -11.05 -10.96
C ILE A 407 16.60 -10.79 -10.70
N ARG A 408 15.84 -10.45 -11.74
CA ARG A 408 14.41 -10.09 -11.68
C ARG A 408 13.52 -11.25 -12.11
N VAL A 409 13.32 -12.21 -11.20
CA VAL A 409 12.44 -13.37 -11.43
C VAL A 409 10.95 -12.99 -11.50
N ASP A 410 10.59 -11.83 -10.94
CA ASP A 410 9.24 -11.25 -10.93
C ASP A 410 8.83 -10.66 -12.29
N LYS A 411 9.79 -10.42 -13.19
CA LYS A 411 9.56 -9.78 -14.49
C LYS A 411 9.61 -10.79 -15.62
N SER A 412 8.67 -10.67 -16.54
CA SER A 412 8.65 -11.41 -17.80
C SER A 412 9.22 -10.62 -18.99
N THR A 413 9.35 -9.29 -18.86
CA THR A 413 9.85 -8.42 -19.93
C THR A 413 10.81 -7.35 -19.40
N PRO A 414 11.90 -7.03 -20.13
CA PRO A 414 12.82 -5.95 -19.74
C PRO A 414 12.15 -4.58 -19.89
N ASN A 415 12.86 -3.53 -19.47
CA ASN A 415 12.37 -2.17 -19.64
C ASN A 415 12.22 -1.77 -21.12
N GLN A 416 11.28 -0.85 -21.38
CA GLN A 416 11.12 -0.23 -22.69
C GLN A 416 12.30 0.72 -22.98
N PHE A 417 12.67 0.89 -24.24
CA PHE A 417 13.75 1.78 -24.68
C PHE A 417 13.54 3.22 -24.19
N ASN A 418 12.29 3.69 -24.16
CA ASN A 418 11.96 5.00 -23.59
C ASN A 418 12.27 5.11 -22.09
N THR A 419 12.10 4.03 -21.33
CA THR A 419 12.49 3.98 -19.91
C THR A 419 14.01 4.02 -19.78
N PHE A 420 14.73 3.22 -20.57
CA PHE A 420 16.19 3.25 -20.63
C PHE A 420 16.73 4.66 -20.92
N MET A 421 16.18 5.34 -21.94
CA MET A 421 16.61 6.71 -22.29
C MET A 421 16.35 7.71 -21.16
N LYS A 422 15.25 7.57 -20.41
CA LYS A 422 14.97 8.42 -19.24
C LYS A 422 15.95 8.16 -18.11
N VAL A 423 16.28 6.90 -17.83
CA VAL A 423 17.28 6.54 -16.80
C VAL A 423 18.66 7.02 -17.21
N LYS A 424 19.06 6.82 -18.47
CA LYS A 424 20.33 7.31 -19.02
C LYS A 424 20.45 8.83 -18.93
N ARG A 425 19.38 9.58 -19.20
CA ARG A 425 19.35 11.03 -18.96
C ARG A 425 19.56 11.36 -17.48
N SER A 426 18.85 10.66 -16.58
CA SER A 426 19.00 10.87 -15.12
C SER A 426 20.43 10.63 -14.64
N ILE A 427 21.10 9.60 -15.19
CA ILE A 427 22.51 9.30 -14.91
C ILE A 427 23.42 10.39 -15.49
N SER A 428 23.15 10.84 -16.72
CA SER A 428 23.94 11.88 -17.39
C SER A 428 23.85 13.24 -16.70
N ASP A 429 22.68 13.60 -16.19
CA ASP A 429 22.48 14.84 -15.44
C ASP A 429 23.18 14.79 -14.08
N ASN A 430 23.42 13.58 -13.56
CA ASN A 430 24.18 13.28 -12.34
C ASN A 430 23.89 14.24 -11.18
N ILE A 431 22.60 14.46 -10.89
CA ILE A 431 22.17 15.26 -9.75
C ILE A 431 22.45 14.46 -8.48
N THR A 432 23.66 14.61 -7.92
CA THR A 432 24.06 13.95 -6.67
C THR A 432 23.35 14.57 -5.46
N GLU A 433 23.51 13.96 -4.29
CA GLU A 433 23.02 14.54 -3.04
C GLU A 433 23.60 15.95 -2.83
N GLU A 434 24.90 16.13 -3.06
CA GLU A 434 25.58 17.41 -2.88
C GLU A 434 25.01 18.48 -3.82
N VAL A 435 24.87 18.17 -5.11
CA VAL A 435 24.30 19.09 -6.11
C VAL A 435 22.88 19.48 -5.72
N LEU A 436 22.06 18.51 -5.32
CA LEU A 436 20.68 18.76 -4.91
C LEU A 436 20.61 19.66 -3.67
N LEU A 437 21.44 19.39 -2.66
CA LEU A 437 21.47 20.17 -1.42
C LEU A 437 21.96 21.60 -1.68
N ASP A 438 22.96 21.78 -2.54
CA ASP A 438 23.49 23.09 -2.87
C ASP A 438 22.44 23.94 -3.60
N GLU A 439 21.71 23.36 -4.55
CA GLU A 439 20.59 23.99 -5.25
C GLU A 439 19.45 24.35 -4.29
N ILE A 440 19.05 23.43 -3.41
CA ILE A 440 18.03 23.69 -2.39
C ILE A 440 18.45 24.84 -1.48
N SER A 441 19.72 24.92 -1.09
CA SER A 441 20.23 25.99 -0.23
C SER A 441 20.07 27.39 -0.85
N GLN A 442 20.10 27.47 -2.18
CA GLN A 442 19.83 28.70 -2.92
C GLN A 442 18.33 28.94 -3.10
N ILE A 443 17.55 27.90 -3.39
CA ILE A 443 16.09 27.96 -3.58
C ILE A 443 15.40 28.49 -2.34
N VAL A 444 15.76 28.01 -1.15
CA VAL A 444 15.08 28.39 0.10
C VAL A 444 15.29 29.86 0.48
N LYS A 445 16.30 30.53 -0.11
CA LYS A 445 16.55 31.97 0.07
C LYS A 445 15.65 32.83 -0.82
N LEU A 446 14.96 32.26 -1.81
CA LEU A 446 14.05 33.00 -2.67
C LEU A 446 12.87 33.57 -1.86
N PRO A 447 12.38 34.78 -2.18
CA PRO A 447 11.33 35.45 -1.40
C PRO A 447 10.08 34.59 -1.16
N MET A 448 9.66 33.80 -2.15
CA MET A 448 8.52 32.90 -2.06
C MET A 448 8.68 31.86 -0.94
N TYR A 449 9.88 31.28 -0.77
CA TYR A 449 10.16 30.31 0.28
C TYR A 449 10.33 31.01 1.63
N ALA A 450 11.09 32.11 1.67
CA ALA A 450 11.34 32.87 2.89
C ALA A 450 10.05 33.37 3.57
N ASP A 451 9.12 33.93 2.80
CA ASP A 451 7.83 34.41 3.33
C ASP A 451 6.97 33.27 3.90
N ARG A 452 6.87 32.14 3.17
CA ARG A 452 6.10 30.99 3.64
C ARG A 452 6.73 30.31 4.86
N MET A 453 8.06 30.25 4.92
CA MET A 453 8.77 29.76 6.10
C MET A 453 8.53 30.67 7.32
N ALA A 454 8.53 31.99 7.14
CA ALA A 454 8.21 32.92 8.23
C ALA A 454 6.78 32.73 8.74
N LYS A 455 5.80 32.60 7.83
CA LYS A 455 4.40 32.31 8.17
C LYS A 455 4.24 30.97 8.90
N ALA A 456 4.95 29.92 8.46
CA ALA A 456 4.91 28.61 9.10
C ALA A 456 5.46 28.65 10.55
N HIS A 457 6.58 29.34 10.77
CA HIS A 457 7.13 29.53 12.13
C HIS A 457 6.17 30.33 13.02
N GLN A 458 5.56 31.40 12.49
CA GLN A 458 4.56 32.17 13.25
C GLN A 458 3.37 31.30 13.66
N GLN A 459 2.85 30.44 12.76
CA GLN A 459 1.75 29.53 13.08
C GLN A 459 2.13 28.49 14.15
N GLN A 460 3.34 27.93 14.08
CA GLN A 460 3.84 27.00 15.10
C GLN A 460 3.97 27.69 16.47
N HIS A 461 4.52 28.90 16.53
CA HIS A 461 4.61 29.65 17.78
C HIS A 461 3.23 29.96 18.38
N HIS A 462 2.25 30.32 17.55
CA HIS A 462 0.87 30.54 18.01
C HIS A 462 0.22 29.25 18.53
N GLN A 463 0.43 28.11 17.86
CA GLN A 463 -0.10 26.81 18.32
C GLN A 463 0.54 26.36 19.63
N HIS A 464 1.86 26.52 19.79
CA HIS A 464 2.56 26.22 21.04
C HIS A 464 2.10 27.12 22.19
N ALA A 465 1.97 28.43 21.96
CA ALA A 465 1.46 29.37 22.96
C ALA A 465 0.00 29.06 23.36
N HIS A 466 -0.83 28.60 22.41
CA HIS A 466 -2.21 28.20 22.69
C HIS A 466 -2.28 26.86 23.45
N MET A 467 -1.36 25.92 23.21
CA MET A 467 -1.26 24.68 23.98
C MET A 467 -0.76 24.91 25.40
N GLU A 468 0.20 25.80 25.61
CA GLU A 468 0.67 26.19 26.95
C GLU A 468 -0.42 26.89 27.77
N LYS A 469 -1.23 27.75 27.14
CA LYS A 469 -2.40 28.37 27.79
C LYS A 469 -3.53 27.41 28.13
N ARG A 470 -3.64 26.25 27.46
CA ARG A 470 -4.62 25.19 27.77
C ARG A 470 -4.14 24.21 28.85
N ARG A 471 -2.84 24.21 29.16
CA ARG A 471 -2.22 23.38 30.20
C ARG A 471 -2.08 24.09 31.55
N ARG A 472 -2.29 25.41 31.59
CA ARG A 472 -2.48 26.21 32.81
C ARG A 472 -3.98 26.39 33.04
#